data_AF-A0A5N6N2D5-F1
#
_entry.id   AF-A0A5N6N2D5-F1
#
_cell.length_a   1.000
_cell.length_b   1.000
_cell.length_c   1.000
_cell.angle_alpha   90.00
_cell.angle_beta   90.00
_cell.angle_gamma   90.00
#
_symmetry.space_group_name_H-M   'P 1'
#
loop_
_entity.id
_entity.type
_entity.pdbx_description
1 polymer ?
#
loop_
_entity_poly.entity_id
_entity_poly.type
_entity_poly.pdbx_seq_one_letter_code
_entity_poly.pdbx_strand_id
1 'polypeptide(L)'
;MFKSKLNRFNELFLQVKSRYRSGWSDDRYIQEARQLYNNDPSNKNSAAFTYEHVWNVVKEHGKYNSATHIHGFQPPKRTKTSSSGAYTSSASDANFGENPEITISLEDIDKEDFEVQLQQVTTTRPIGRDKAKAEAKGKAKLKGKAGIEPSEYDLRKLNLIDEISSTNRAKSEAIEKFEHKIEKFYEIEKKKLEMK
;
A
#
# COMPACT_ATOMS: atom_id res chain seq x y z
N MET A 1 -2.37 24.85 16.51
CA MET A 1 -3.77 24.54 16.12
C MET A 1 -3.92 24.12 14.65
N PHE A 2 -3.19 24.71 13.70
CA PHE A 2 -3.29 24.35 12.27
C PHE A 2 -2.89 22.89 11.98
N LYS A 3 -1.66 22.49 12.35
CA LYS A 3 -1.11 21.15 12.07
C LYS A 3 -1.97 20.01 12.65
N SER A 4 -2.52 20.20 13.85
CA SER A 4 -3.40 19.22 14.50
C SER A 4 -4.73 19.05 13.78
N LYS A 5 -5.34 20.15 13.31
CA LYS A 5 -6.58 20.10 12.50
C LYS A 5 -6.35 19.40 11.16
N LEU A 6 -5.23 19.70 10.51
CA LEU A 6 -4.86 19.10 9.22
C LEU A 6 -4.57 17.60 9.35
N ASN A 7 -3.81 17.20 10.38
CA ASN A 7 -3.57 15.78 10.68
C ASN A 7 -4.89 15.05 10.96
N ARG A 8 -5.77 15.65 11.75
CA ARG A 8 -7.06 15.05 12.11
C ARG A 8 -7.96 14.84 10.89
N PHE A 9 -8.07 15.85 10.03
CA PHE A 9 -8.79 15.71 8.77
C PHE A 9 -8.19 14.62 7.88
N ASN A 10 -6.85 14.55 7.83
CA ASN A 10 -6.15 13.51 7.06
C ASN A 10 -6.44 12.10 7.58
N GLU A 11 -6.47 11.90 8.90
CA GLU A 11 -6.86 10.62 9.50
C GLU A 11 -8.27 10.19 9.08
N LEU A 12 -9.24 11.13 9.15
CA LEU A 12 -10.62 10.85 8.75
C LEU A 12 -10.72 10.56 7.25
N PHE A 13 -10.02 11.32 6.40
CA PHE A 13 -9.99 11.05 4.96
C PHE A 13 -9.42 9.66 4.66
N LEU A 14 -8.29 9.29 5.27
CA LEU A 14 -7.70 7.97 5.08
C LEU A 14 -8.60 6.86 5.61
N GLN A 15 -9.35 7.10 6.69
CA GLN A 15 -10.37 6.20 7.19
C GLN A 15 -11.52 6.03 6.18
N VAL A 16 -11.99 7.08 5.52
CA VAL A 16 -13.01 6.94 4.46
C VAL A 16 -12.43 6.19 3.27
N LYS A 17 -11.22 6.57 2.83
CA LYS A 17 -10.51 5.94 1.70
C LYS A 17 -10.17 4.47 1.94
N SER A 18 -9.97 4.06 3.19
CA SER A 18 -9.77 2.65 3.58
C SER A 18 -10.97 1.76 3.25
N ARG A 19 -12.17 2.32 3.31
CA ARG A 19 -13.44 1.63 3.07
C ARG A 19 -13.80 1.71 1.60
N TYR A 20 -12.85 1.36 0.72
CA TYR A 20 -12.97 1.54 -0.73
C TYR A 20 -14.38 1.21 -1.25
N ARG A 21 -15.04 2.22 -1.83
CA ARG A 21 -16.35 2.08 -2.45
C ARG A 21 -16.18 2.22 -3.96
N SER A 22 -16.57 1.20 -4.70
CA SER A 22 -16.55 1.24 -6.17
C SER A 22 -17.41 2.40 -6.68
N GLY A 23 -16.89 3.11 -7.70
CA GLY A 23 -17.59 4.23 -8.32
C GLY A 23 -17.56 5.55 -7.54
N TRP A 24 -16.87 5.62 -6.40
CA TRP A 24 -16.67 6.90 -5.70
C TRP A 24 -15.53 7.70 -6.33
N SER A 25 -15.79 8.96 -6.65
CA SER A 25 -14.76 9.94 -7.01
C SER A 25 -14.03 10.45 -5.78
N ASP A 26 -12.84 11.01 -5.96
CA ASP A 26 -12.06 11.65 -4.89
C ASP A 26 -12.87 12.74 -4.16
N ASP A 27 -13.69 13.51 -4.88
CA ASP A 27 -14.56 14.53 -4.30
C ASP A 27 -15.59 13.95 -3.31
N ARG A 28 -16.08 12.72 -3.58
CA ARG A 28 -16.99 12.02 -2.66
C ARG A 28 -16.27 11.60 -1.39
N TYR A 29 -15.04 11.10 -1.50
CA TYR A 29 -14.22 10.78 -0.32
C TYR A 29 -13.95 12.03 0.53
N ILE A 30 -13.69 13.17 -0.11
CA ILE A 30 -13.47 14.45 0.56
C ILE A 30 -14.74 14.94 1.26
N GLN A 31 -15.91 14.88 0.60
CA GLN A 31 -17.19 15.27 1.19
C GLN A 31 -17.53 14.46 2.45
N GLU A 32 -17.36 13.14 2.39
CA GLU A 32 -17.59 12.27 3.54
C GLU A 32 -16.64 12.60 4.69
N ALA A 33 -15.35 12.84 4.39
CA ALA A 33 -14.37 13.24 5.38
C ALA A 33 -14.71 14.57 6.05
N ARG A 34 -15.26 15.55 5.30
CA ARG A 34 -15.75 16.82 5.86
C ARG A 34 -16.92 16.59 6.83
N GLN A 35 -17.87 15.74 6.48
CA GLN A 35 -18.99 15.41 7.36
C GLN A 35 -18.51 14.78 8.66
N LEU A 36 -17.58 13.82 8.57
CA LEU A 36 -16.97 13.21 9.77
C LEU A 36 -16.22 14.22 10.63
N TYR A 37 -15.50 15.17 10.01
CA TYR A 37 -14.75 16.20 10.74
C TYR A 37 -15.66 17.21 11.44
N ASN A 38 -16.80 17.55 10.84
CA ASN A 38 -17.78 18.44 11.45
C ASN A 38 -18.52 17.78 12.62
N ASN A 39 -18.76 16.46 12.52
CA ASN A 39 -19.41 15.66 13.56
C ASN A 39 -18.43 15.17 14.64
N ASP A 40 -17.15 15.49 14.53
CA ASP A 40 -16.13 15.01 15.45
C ASP A 40 -16.23 15.74 16.81
N PRO A 41 -16.41 15.03 17.94
CA PRO A 41 -16.47 15.65 19.27
C PRO A 41 -15.18 16.38 19.66
N SER A 42 -14.05 16.09 19.00
CA SER A 42 -12.79 16.82 19.17
C SER A 42 -12.86 18.25 18.60
N ASN A 43 -13.75 18.48 17.63
CA ASN A 43 -13.95 19.79 17.01
C ASN A 43 -14.95 20.63 17.84
N LYS A 44 -14.45 21.19 18.95
CA LYS A 44 -15.26 21.94 19.94
C LYS A 44 -16.10 23.10 19.39
N ASN A 45 -15.78 23.61 18.19
CA ASN A 45 -16.47 24.75 17.60
C ASN A 45 -17.39 24.35 16.44
N SER A 46 -17.56 23.05 16.15
CA SER A 46 -18.22 22.52 14.94
C SER A 46 -17.78 23.24 13.67
N ALA A 47 -16.54 23.74 13.67
CA ALA A 47 -16.07 24.66 12.66
C ALA A 47 -15.73 23.85 11.41
N ALA A 48 -16.24 24.30 10.27
CA ALA A 48 -15.92 23.72 8.99
C ALA A 48 -14.40 23.66 8.78
N PHE A 49 -13.93 22.61 8.11
CA PHE A 49 -12.52 22.49 7.79
C PHE A 49 -12.12 23.53 6.72
N THR A 50 -11.32 24.52 7.12
CA THR A 50 -10.92 25.64 6.25
C THR A 50 -9.62 25.40 5.47
N TYR A 51 -8.85 24.38 5.83
CA TYR A 51 -7.48 24.14 5.33
C TYR A 51 -7.41 23.11 4.21
N GLU A 52 -8.49 22.93 3.46
CA GLU A 52 -8.57 21.92 2.42
C GLU A 52 -7.57 22.14 1.29
N HIS A 53 -7.37 23.39 0.88
CA HIS A 53 -6.37 23.74 -0.12
C HIS A 53 -4.96 23.32 0.31
N VAL A 54 -4.59 23.53 1.58
CA VAL A 54 -3.28 23.09 2.10
C VAL A 54 -3.23 21.58 2.21
N TRP A 55 -4.30 20.96 2.71
CA TRP A 55 -4.39 19.51 2.82
C TRP A 55 -4.25 18.84 1.45
N ASN A 56 -4.90 19.36 0.41
CA ASN A 56 -4.87 18.79 -0.94
C ASN A 56 -3.46 18.78 -1.53
N VAL A 57 -2.64 19.78 -1.20
CA VAL A 57 -1.22 19.82 -1.59
C VAL A 57 -0.41 18.77 -0.83
N VAL A 58 -0.64 18.59 0.48
CA VAL A 58 0.21 17.72 1.31
C VAL A 58 -0.24 16.27 1.39
N LYS A 59 -1.50 15.95 1.04
CA LYS A 59 -2.13 14.62 1.24
C LYS A 59 -1.39 13.48 0.57
N GLU A 60 -0.70 13.74 -0.54
CA GLU A 60 0.00 12.73 -1.34
C GLU A 60 1.44 12.50 -0.88
N HIS A 61 1.97 13.36 0.01
CA HIS A 61 3.37 13.36 0.37
C HIS A 61 3.67 12.64 1.68
N GLY A 62 4.71 11.79 1.64
CA GLY A 62 5.40 11.24 2.80
C GLY A 62 4.47 10.71 3.88
N LYS A 63 4.52 11.33 5.07
CA LYS A 63 3.74 10.92 6.26
C LYS A 63 2.22 11.04 6.10
N TYR A 64 1.73 11.88 5.18
CA TYR A 64 0.30 12.12 5.00
C TYR A 64 -0.38 11.06 4.13
N ASN A 65 0.38 10.34 3.29
CA ASN A 65 -0.12 9.26 2.43
C ASN A 65 0.29 7.87 2.96
N SER A 66 0.35 7.72 4.29
CA SER A 66 0.86 6.49 4.89
C SER A 66 -0.12 5.33 4.67
N ALA A 67 0.31 4.28 3.98
CA ALA A 67 -0.47 3.06 3.75
C ALA A 67 -0.95 2.39 5.06
N THR A 68 -0.25 2.62 6.17
CA THR A 68 -0.61 2.16 7.51
C THR A 68 -1.95 2.71 8.02
N HIS A 69 -2.38 3.88 7.51
CA HIS A 69 -3.67 4.49 7.86
C HIS A 69 -4.80 4.02 6.93
N ILE A 70 -4.48 3.61 5.69
CA ILE A 70 -5.45 3.16 4.68
C ILE A 70 -5.91 1.72 4.95
N HIS A 71 -5.11 0.91 5.60
CA HIS A 71 -5.51 -0.44 6.03
C HIS A 71 -5.60 -0.50 7.56
N GLY A 72 -6.28 0.50 8.16
CA GLY A 72 -6.53 0.61 9.58
C GLY A 72 -6.76 -0.77 10.21
N PHE A 73 -5.98 -1.06 11.26
CA PHE A 73 -5.92 -2.32 12.01
C PHE A 73 -6.98 -3.33 11.57
N GLN A 74 -6.64 -4.16 10.56
CA GLN A 74 -7.50 -5.28 10.20
C GLN A 74 -7.70 -6.08 11.50
N PRO A 75 -8.92 -6.18 12.07
CA PRO A 75 -9.12 -7.04 13.21
C PRO A 75 -8.61 -8.42 12.78
N PRO A 76 -7.80 -9.10 13.61
CA PRO A 76 -7.34 -10.44 13.29
C PRO A 76 -8.55 -11.24 12.84
N LYS A 77 -8.54 -11.73 11.58
CA LYS A 77 -9.74 -12.32 10.94
C LYS A 77 -10.31 -13.52 11.70
N ARG A 78 -9.69 -13.94 12.80
CA ARG A 78 -10.08 -15.05 13.67
C ARG A 78 -9.64 -14.76 15.11
N THR A 79 -10.51 -14.20 15.93
CA THR A 79 -10.36 -14.30 17.38
C THR A 79 -10.94 -15.66 17.79
N LYS A 80 -10.08 -16.59 18.23
CA LYS A 80 -10.55 -17.84 18.86
C LYS A 80 -11.21 -17.48 20.18
N THR A 81 -12.51 -17.66 20.31
CA THR A 81 -13.26 -17.35 21.55
C THR A 81 -13.69 -18.57 22.36
N SER A 82 -13.17 -19.77 22.08
CA SER A 82 -13.42 -20.94 22.94
C SER A 82 -12.13 -21.47 23.58
N SER A 83 -12.20 -21.72 24.89
CA SER A 83 -11.12 -22.33 25.68
C SER A 83 -10.89 -23.81 25.34
N SER A 84 -11.69 -24.41 24.46
CA SER A 84 -11.64 -25.84 24.10
C SER A 84 -10.87 -26.17 22.82
N GLY A 85 -10.39 -25.18 22.06
CA GLY A 85 -9.48 -25.41 20.93
C GLY A 85 -10.04 -26.24 19.76
N ALA A 86 -11.34 -26.55 19.74
CA ALA A 86 -11.97 -27.30 18.65
C ALA A 86 -12.32 -26.39 17.47
N TYR A 87 -12.10 -26.89 16.23
CA TYR A 87 -12.55 -26.23 15.01
C TYR A 87 -14.06 -26.43 14.85
N THR A 88 -14.83 -25.35 14.82
CA THR A 88 -16.20 -25.41 14.29
C THR A 88 -16.10 -25.34 12.77
N SER A 89 -16.28 -26.49 12.10
CA SER A 89 -16.55 -26.52 10.67
C SER A 89 -17.98 -26.07 10.45
N SER A 90 -18.21 -24.77 10.24
CA SER A 90 -19.44 -24.33 9.60
C SER A 90 -19.33 -24.65 8.12
N ALA A 91 -19.84 -25.83 7.74
CA ALA A 91 -20.26 -26.08 6.38
C ALA A 91 -21.37 -25.07 6.08
N SER A 92 -21.05 -24.00 5.36
CA SER A 92 -22.06 -23.23 4.67
C SER A 92 -22.55 -24.11 3.52
N ASP A 93 -23.72 -24.70 3.71
CA ASP A 93 -24.57 -25.21 2.64
C ASP A 93 -24.85 -24.05 1.68
N ALA A 94 -24.03 -23.94 0.65
CA ALA A 94 -24.35 -23.15 -0.52
C ALA A 94 -25.15 -24.07 -1.44
N ASN A 95 -26.46 -24.07 -1.20
CA ASN A 95 -27.48 -24.52 -2.14
C ASN A 95 -27.32 -23.71 -3.44
N PHE A 96 -26.49 -24.23 -4.35
CA PHE A 96 -26.60 -23.89 -5.76
C PHE A 96 -27.77 -24.71 -6.28
N GLY A 97 -28.86 -24.00 -6.61
CA GLY A 97 -30.10 -24.60 -7.06
C GLY A 97 -29.94 -25.56 -8.22
N GLU A 98 -30.84 -26.54 -8.24
CA GLU A 98 -31.32 -27.33 -9.38
C GLU A 98 -30.47 -27.28 -10.65
N ASN A 99 -29.73 -28.36 -10.90
CA ASN A 99 -29.31 -28.73 -12.25
C ASN A 99 -30.57 -28.94 -13.10
N PRO A 100 -30.77 -28.27 -14.25
CA PRO A 100 -31.59 -28.84 -15.29
C PRO A 100 -30.81 -30.02 -15.90
N GLU A 101 -31.34 -31.23 -15.72
CA GLU A 101 -30.92 -32.42 -16.48
C GLU A 101 -31.06 -32.11 -17.97
N ILE A 102 -29.95 -31.93 -18.67
CA ILE A 102 -29.93 -31.91 -20.13
C ILE A 102 -29.90 -33.37 -20.58
N THR A 103 -31.07 -33.94 -20.82
CA THR A 103 -31.23 -35.18 -21.58
C THR A 103 -30.97 -34.87 -23.05
N ILE A 104 -29.84 -35.33 -23.57
CA ILE A 104 -29.57 -35.32 -25.01
C ILE A 104 -30.05 -36.69 -25.52
N SER A 105 -31.21 -36.71 -26.18
CA SER A 105 -31.68 -37.87 -26.93
C SER A 105 -30.69 -38.15 -28.07
N LEU A 106 -30.21 -39.39 -28.13
CA LEU A 106 -29.33 -39.87 -29.19
C LEU A 106 -30.17 -40.70 -30.16
N GLU A 107 -30.69 -40.05 -31.19
CA GLU A 107 -31.15 -40.73 -32.39
C GLU A 107 -30.25 -40.35 -33.58
N ASP A 108 -29.57 -41.39 -34.07
CA ASP A 108 -29.09 -41.64 -35.43
C ASP A 108 -28.18 -40.60 -36.11
N ILE A 109 -26.88 -40.93 -36.23
CA ILE A 109 -26.14 -40.91 -37.50
C ILE A 109 -25.02 -41.97 -37.43
N ASP A 110 -25.03 -42.80 -38.47
CA ASP A 110 -24.13 -43.91 -38.74
C ASP A 110 -22.63 -43.55 -38.75
N LYS A 111 -21.84 -44.54 -38.30
CA LYS A 111 -20.54 -45.00 -38.80
C LYS A 111 -19.68 -43.98 -39.55
N GLU A 112 -18.50 -43.69 -39.02
CA GLU A 112 -17.21 -44.01 -39.63
C GLU A 112 -16.09 -43.64 -38.64
N ASP A 113 -15.05 -44.48 -38.58
CA ASP A 113 -13.94 -44.42 -37.64
C ASP A 113 -13.25 -43.05 -37.58
N PHE A 114 -13.27 -42.40 -36.41
CA PHE A 114 -12.32 -41.34 -36.08
C PHE A 114 -11.70 -41.62 -34.71
N GLU A 115 -10.56 -42.29 -34.73
CA GLU A 115 -9.73 -42.58 -33.57
C GLU A 115 -9.15 -41.27 -33.00
N VAL A 116 -9.86 -40.64 -32.07
CA VAL A 116 -9.37 -39.46 -31.34
C VAL A 116 -8.36 -39.94 -30.29
N GLN A 117 -7.07 -39.89 -30.62
CA GLN A 117 -5.98 -40.05 -29.67
C GLN A 117 -6.08 -38.98 -28.58
N LEU A 118 -6.51 -39.38 -27.39
CA LEU A 118 -6.53 -38.55 -26.19
C LEU A 118 -5.07 -38.30 -25.74
N GLN A 119 -4.44 -37.22 -26.19
CA GLN A 119 -3.18 -36.76 -25.62
C GLN A 119 -3.42 -36.30 -24.18
N GLN A 120 -3.08 -37.16 -23.23
CA GLN A 120 -2.99 -36.84 -21.81
C GLN A 120 -1.84 -35.84 -21.61
N VAL A 121 -2.11 -34.55 -21.81
CA VAL A 121 -1.21 -33.49 -21.38
C VAL A 121 -1.24 -33.46 -19.86
N THR A 122 -0.26 -34.10 -19.23
CA THR A 122 0.01 -33.95 -17.80
C THR A 122 0.45 -32.52 -17.52
N THR A 123 -0.49 -31.58 -17.41
CA THR A 123 -0.18 -30.24 -16.92
C THR A 123 0.03 -30.35 -15.41
N THR A 124 1.29 -30.50 -15.00
CA THR A 124 1.68 -30.48 -13.59
C THR A 124 1.27 -29.14 -13.01
N ARG A 125 0.22 -29.14 -12.17
CA ARG A 125 -0.27 -27.92 -11.52
C ARG A 125 0.87 -27.30 -10.70
N PRO A 126 0.97 -25.96 -10.65
CA PRO A 126 2.01 -25.30 -9.88
C PRO A 126 1.94 -25.72 -8.42
N ILE A 127 3.11 -25.97 -7.85
CA ILE A 127 3.27 -26.42 -6.47
C ILE A 127 2.61 -25.42 -5.51
N GLY A 128 1.73 -25.91 -4.65
CA GLY A 128 1.04 -25.06 -3.67
C GLY A 128 2.03 -24.41 -2.70
N ARG A 129 1.76 -23.16 -2.31
CA ARG A 129 2.59 -22.31 -1.44
C ARG A 129 3.14 -23.04 -0.19
N ASP A 130 2.34 -23.90 0.43
CA ASP A 130 2.73 -24.60 1.65
C ASP A 130 3.73 -25.73 1.38
N LYS A 131 3.59 -26.41 0.23
CA LYS A 131 4.51 -27.45 -0.22
C LYS A 131 5.84 -26.83 -0.70
N ALA A 132 5.78 -25.70 -1.39
CA ALA A 132 6.96 -24.90 -1.74
C ALA A 132 7.74 -24.42 -0.50
N LYS A 133 7.04 -24.00 0.55
CA LYS A 133 7.68 -23.56 1.81
C LYS A 133 8.31 -24.71 2.59
N ALA A 134 7.73 -25.91 2.53
CA ALA A 134 8.31 -27.10 3.15
C ALA A 134 9.60 -27.53 2.42
N GLU A 135 9.61 -27.52 1.09
CA GLU A 135 10.79 -27.83 0.27
C GLU A 135 11.92 -26.79 0.47
N ALA A 136 11.59 -25.50 0.56
CA ALA A 136 12.56 -24.45 0.85
C ALA A 136 13.22 -24.61 2.24
N LYS A 137 12.45 -25.06 3.25
CA LYS A 137 13.00 -25.34 4.59
C LYS A 137 13.87 -26.61 4.63
N GLY A 138 13.58 -27.60 3.79
CA GLY A 138 14.37 -28.82 3.66
C GLY A 138 15.77 -28.59 3.07
N LYS A 139 15.93 -27.59 2.18
CA LYS A 139 17.23 -27.27 1.57
C LYS A 139 18.18 -26.44 2.44
N ALA A 140 17.70 -25.87 3.55
CA ALA A 140 18.49 -24.97 4.40
C ALA A 140 19.56 -25.66 5.28
N LYS A 141 19.67 -27.00 5.26
CA LYS A 141 20.67 -27.73 6.09
C LYS A 141 21.92 -28.21 5.33
N LEU A 142 22.05 -27.99 4.02
CA LEU A 142 23.21 -28.46 3.25
C LEU A 142 23.67 -27.40 2.24
N LYS A 143 24.96 -27.03 2.35
CA LYS A 143 25.75 -26.06 1.54
C LYS A 143 25.51 -24.60 1.94
N GLY A 144 26.45 -23.88 2.53
CA GLY A 144 27.85 -23.74 2.09
C GLY A 144 27.96 -22.40 1.36
N LYS A 145 28.76 -21.47 1.91
CA LYS A 145 28.98 -20.10 1.42
C LYS A 145 29.14 -20.07 -0.11
N ALA A 146 28.27 -19.32 -0.79
CA ALA A 146 28.47 -18.87 -2.16
C ALA A 146 28.02 -17.41 -2.23
N GLY A 147 28.88 -16.54 -2.78
CA GLY A 147 28.63 -15.12 -2.90
C GLY A 147 27.32 -14.83 -3.63
N ILE A 148 26.49 -13.99 -3.02
CA ILE A 148 25.27 -13.50 -3.65
C ILE A 148 25.71 -12.33 -4.53
N GLU A 149 25.79 -12.57 -5.83
CA GLU A 149 25.85 -11.52 -6.84
C GLU A 149 24.66 -10.57 -6.61
N PRO A 150 24.88 -9.26 -6.39
CA PRO A 150 23.80 -8.31 -6.19
C PRO A 150 22.87 -8.35 -7.41
N SER A 151 21.56 -8.47 -7.18
CA SER A 151 20.63 -8.46 -8.30
C SER A 151 20.69 -7.10 -9.02
N GLU A 152 20.34 -7.07 -10.30
CA GLU A 152 20.26 -5.82 -11.08
C GLU A 152 19.37 -4.76 -10.38
N TYR A 153 18.34 -5.24 -9.67
CA TYR A 153 17.47 -4.42 -8.84
C TYR A 153 18.19 -3.82 -7.63
N ASP A 154 19.09 -4.57 -6.98
CA ASP A 154 19.89 -4.08 -5.86
C ASP A 154 20.90 -3.01 -6.32
N LEU A 155 21.53 -3.21 -7.48
CA LEU A 155 22.44 -2.22 -8.07
C LEU A 155 21.72 -0.91 -8.40
N ARG A 156 20.52 -0.98 -8.99
CA ARG A 156 19.71 0.22 -9.28
C ARG A 156 19.33 0.99 -8.02
N LYS A 157 19.01 0.28 -6.94
CA LYS A 157 18.74 0.92 -5.63
C LYS A 157 19.96 1.63 -5.06
N LEU A 158 21.13 1.00 -5.13
CA LEU A 158 22.36 1.60 -4.63
C LEU A 158 22.73 2.87 -5.42
N ASN A 159 22.59 2.83 -6.75
CA ASN A 159 22.82 4.00 -7.61
C ASN A 159 21.87 5.16 -7.27
N LEU A 160 20.59 4.87 -7.05
CA LEU A 160 19.60 5.89 -6.68
C LEU A 160 19.94 6.54 -5.32
N ILE A 161 20.42 5.76 -4.36
CA ILE A 161 20.84 6.28 -3.04
C ILE A 161 22.05 7.19 -3.20
N ASP A 162 23.01 6.82 -4.03
CA ASP A 162 24.22 7.62 -4.28
C ASP A 162 23.88 8.95 -4.98
N GLU A 163 22.99 8.91 -5.97
CA GLU A 163 22.50 10.10 -6.67
C GLU A 163 21.75 11.05 -5.73
N ILE A 164 20.85 10.53 -4.89
CA ILE A 164 20.15 11.33 -3.88
C ILE A 164 21.15 11.94 -2.89
N SER A 165 22.17 11.19 -2.48
CA SER A 165 23.18 11.67 -1.52
C SER A 165 24.04 12.78 -2.13
N SER A 166 24.48 12.60 -3.37
CA SER A 166 25.26 13.58 -4.13
C SER A 166 24.48 14.88 -4.35
N THR A 167 23.22 14.78 -4.77
CA THR A 167 22.36 15.97 -4.97
C THR A 167 22.08 16.71 -3.67
N ASN A 168 21.89 16.00 -2.56
CA ASN A 168 21.73 16.63 -1.25
C ASN A 168 23.00 17.34 -0.80
N ARG A 169 24.18 16.74 -1.01
CA ARG A 169 25.46 17.39 -0.71
C ARG A 169 25.63 18.68 -1.49
N ALA A 170 25.35 18.67 -2.79
CA ALA A 170 25.45 19.87 -3.62
C ALA A 170 24.50 21.00 -3.16
N LYS A 171 23.28 20.64 -2.72
CA LYS A 171 22.34 21.62 -2.14
C LYS A 171 22.86 22.21 -0.83
N SER A 172 23.41 21.38 0.06
CA SER A 172 23.99 21.86 1.32
C SER A 172 25.17 22.80 1.09
N GLU A 173 26.07 22.47 0.16
CA GLU A 173 27.20 23.35 -0.20
C GLU A 173 26.74 24.68 -0.81
N ALA A 174 25.64 24.70 -1.57
CA ALA A 174 25.07 25.93 -2.10
C ALA A 174 24.46 26.82 -1.00
N ILE A 175 23.79 26.20 -0.01
CA ILE A 175 23.24 26.90 1.16
C ILE A 175 24.37 27.53 1.98
N GLU A 176 25.42 26.77 2.28
CA GLU A 176 26.58 27.25 3.05
C GLU A 176 27.27 28.45 2.36
N LYS A 177 27.44 28.39 1.04
CA LYS A 177 27.98 29.53 0.26
C LYS A 177 27.08 30.77 0.34
N PHE A 178 25.77 30.58 0.37
CA PHE A 178 24.82 31.68 0.48
C PHE A 178 24.84 32.31 1.88
N GLU A 179 24.91 31.50 2.93
CA GLU A 179 25.04 31.94 4.31
C GLU A 179 26.33 32.75 4.52
N HIS A 180 27.47 32.25 4.05
CA HIS A 180 28.74 32.98 4.11
C HIS A 180 28.66 34.32 3.35
N LYS A 181 27.92 34.38 2.24
CA LYS A 181 27.74 35.63 1.49
C LYS A 181 26.90 36.65 2.27
N ILE A 182 25.87 36.19 2.97
CA ILE A 182 25.05 37.01 3.85
C ILE A 182 25.89 37.55 5.01
N GLU A 183 26.67 36.69 5.66
CA GLU A 183 27.52 37.09 6.79
C GLU A 183 28.53 38.16 6.38
N LYS A 184 29.19 37.97 5.23
CA LYS A 184 30.10 38.98 4.65
C LYS A 184 29.39 40.30 4.34
N PHE A 185 28.13 40.27 3.92
CA PHE A 185 27.35 41.48 3.68
C PHE A 185 27.09 42.23 4.99
N TYR A 186 26.69 41.53 6.05
CA TYR A 186 26.48 42.12 7.37
C TYR A 186 27.77 42.72 7.97
N GLU A 187 28.92 42.06 7.79
CA GLU A 187 30.21 42.63 8.22
C GLU A 187 30.53 43.95 7.52
N ILE A 188 30.27 44.04 6.20
CA ILE A 188 30.50 45.26 5.42
C ILE A 188 29.57 46.37 5.89
N GLU A 189 28.29 46.08 6.11
CA GLU A 189 27.30 47.04 6.60
C GLU A 189 27.70 47.58 7.98
N LYS A 190 28.11 46.70 8.89
CA LYS A 190 28.60 47.07 10.22
C LYS A 190 29.83 47.98 10.15
N LYS A 191 30.85 47.62 9.36
CA LYS A 191 32.05 48.46 9.17
C LYS A 191 31.71 49.84 8.60
N LYS A 192 30.74 49.91 7.68
CA LYS A 192 30.29 51.18 7.10
C LYS A 192 29.57 52.07 8.11
N LEU A 193 28.86 51.48 9.07
CA LEU A 193 28.20 52.20 10.16
C LEU A 193 29.22 52.74 11.18
N GLU A 194 30.27 51.97 11.49
CA GLU A 194 31.34 52.37 12.43
C GLU A 194 32.28 53.47 11.89
N MET A 195 32.29 53.70 10.57
CA MET A 195 33.08 54.76 9.92
C MET A 195 32.32 56.10 9.77
N LYS A 196 31.08 56.19 10.26
CA LYS A 196 30.26 57.41 10.29
C LYS A 196 30.23 58.03 11.67
#